data_AF-A0A9P5Z7N1-F1
#
_entry.id   AF-A0A9P5Z7N1-F1
#
_cell.length_a   1.000
_cell.length_b   1.000
_cell.length_c   1.000
_cell.angle_alpha   90.00
_cell.angle_beta   90.00
_cell.angle_gamma   90.00
#
_symmetry.space_group_name_H-M   'P 1'
#
loop_
_entity.id
_entity.type
_entity.pdbx_description
1 polymer ?
#
loop_
_entity_poly.entity_id
_entity_poly.type
_entity_poly.pdbx_seq_one_letter_code
_entity_poly.pdbx_strand_id
1 'polypeptide(L)'
;MAARHFTTPLAMIKKYAKFALHRYRKLHLLGKLFIWMLLFFYMCMGVFIIVVTPSRIAQFMYDKTRLLAATRFGWLILLAALIGVSFPPLIGHTTLVTLGGFAYGMEGFFISAAGSLIGSALVFMILRLVFSKKLHTWSSQNQKWQALESVVTSKGLLLIILIRISPFPPWVYSNSLFASIEAVKLWQFVIATTCVFPKILLHTFIGNKMAELSDGDQRGHMDTRTKVLDVCFVIGGIIIAIFTSWTVYNLVQNHIRHLEGIPPEVDELAAEAIEDYDEEAPLLSPNEG
;
A
#
# COMPACT_ATOMS: atom_id res chain seq x y z
N MET A 1 -2.97 27.69 -44.76
CA MET A 1 -3.31 28.31 -43.47
C MET A 1 -4.25 27.35 -42.73
N ALA A 2 -3.70 26.44 -41.93
CA ALA A 2 -4.48 25.38 -41.26
C ALA A 2 -5.01 25.89 -39.91
N ALA A 3 -6.31 26.16 -39.84
CA ALA A 3 -6.97 26.57 -38.61
C ALA A 3 -7.04 25.37 -37.65
N ARG A 4 -6.28 25.44 -36.55
CA ARG A 4 -6.36 24.51 -35.43
C ARG A 4 -7.74 24.64 -34.78
N HIS A 5 -8.60 23.65 -34.96
CA HIS A 5 -9.86 23.54 -34.23
C HIS A 5 -9.59 23.39 -32.72
N PHE A 6 -9.70 24.49 -31.98
CA PHE A 6 -9.89 24.43 -30.54
C PHE A 6 -11.23 23.74 -30.28
N THR A 7 -11.20 22.47 -29.89
CA THR A 7 -12.38 21.80 -29.35
C THR A 7 -12.71 22.48 -28.02
N THR A 8 -13.87 23.11 -27.94
CA THR A 8 -14.33 23.73 -26.70
C THR A 8 -14.51 22.65 -25.63
N PRO A 9 -14.18 22.91 -24.35
CA PRO A 9 -14.30 21.93 -23.26
C PRO A 9 -15.73 21.37 -23.14
N LEU A 10 -16.73 22.17 -23.49
CA LEU A 10 -18.14 21.75 -23.60
C LEU A 10 -18.39 20.68 -24.68
N ALA A 11 -17.73 20.78 -25.83
CA ALA A 11 -17.88 19.79 -26.90
C ALA A 11 -17.25 18.44 -26.49
N MET A 12 -16.14 18.48 -25.77
CA MET A 12 -15.50 17.29 -25.18
C MET A 12 -16.43 16.63 -24.15
N ILE A 13 -16.97 17.39 -23.18
CA ILE A 13 -17.89 16.87 -22.15
C ILE A 13 -19.12 16.21 -22.79
N LYS A 14 -19.73 16.85 -23.81
CA LYS A 14 -20.88 16.27 -24.53
C LYS A 14 -20.53 14.97 -25.26
N LYS A 15 -19.32 14.88 -25.83
CA LYS A 15 -18.85 13.66 -26.51
C LYS A 15 -18.64 12.51 -25.53
N TYR A 16 -17.98 12.77 -24.40
CA TYR A 16 -17.79 11.77 -23.33
C TYR A 16 -19.12 11.36 -22.68
N ALA A 17 -20.03 12.30 -22.44
CA ALA A 17 -21.36 12.01 -21.89
C ALA A 17 -22.18 11.10 -22.83
N LYS A 18 -22.19 11.40 -24.14
CA LYS A 18 -22.87 10.55 -25.14
C LYS A 18 -22.23 9.16 -25.23
N PHE A 19 -20.90 9.08 -25.16
CA PHE A 19 -20.18 7.80 -25.17
C PHE A 19 -20.49 6.95 -23.93
N ALA A 20 -20.45 7.55 -22.75
CA ALA A 20 -20.80 6.90 -21.49
C ALA A 20 -22.26 6.41 -21.49
N LEU A 21 -23.20 7.23 -21.97
CA LEU A 21 -24.61 6.86 -22.12
C LEU A 21 -24.83 5.71 -23.10
N HIS A 22 -24.11 5.70 -24.22
CA HIS A 22 -24.20 4.63 -25.20
C HIS A 22 -23.66 3.31 -24.64
N ARG A 23 -22.53 3.36 -23.92
CA ARG A 23 -21.92 2.19 -23.24
C ARG A 23 -22.84 1.67 -22.13
N TYR A 24 -23.37 2.56 -21.30
CA TYR A 24 -24.31 2.24 -20.23
C TYR A 24 -25.60 1.60 -20.78
N ARG A 25 -26.14 2.09 -21.90
CA ARG A 25 -27.32 1.48 -22.55
C ARG A 25 -27.07 0.05 -23.02
N LYS A 26 -25.86 -0.24 -23.52
CA LYS A 26 -25.41 -1.57 -23.96
C LYS A 26 -25.11 -2.55 -22.82
N LEU A 27 -25.04 -2.10 -21.56
CA LEU A 27 -24.82 -2.99 -20.41
C LEU A 27 -26.06 -3.83 -20.10
N HIS A 28 -25.82 -5.10 -19.75
CA HIS A 28 -26.81 -6.04 -19.23
C HIS A 28 -27.45 -5.50 -17.92
N LEU A 29 -28.66 -5.96 -17.58
CA LEU A 29 -29.42 -5.52 -16.40
C LEU A 29 -28.60 -5.58 -15.11
N LEU A 30 -27.80 -6.64 -14.94
CA LEU A 30 -26.89 -6.80 -13.79
C LEU A 30 -25.82 -5.70 -13.71
N GLY A 31 -25.21 -5.31 -14.83
CA GLY A 31 -24.20 -4.25 -14.85
C GLY A 31 -24.79 -2.87 -14.55
N LYS A 32 -26.03 -2.62 -14.99
CA LYS A 32 -26.77 -1.39 -14.63
C LYS A 32 -27.10 -1.37 -13.13
N LEU A 33 -27.59 -2.49 -12.60
CA LEU A 33 -27.92 -2.64 -11.18
C LEU A 33 -26.67 -2.48 -10.31
N PHE A 34 -25.54 -3.04 -10.72
CA PHE A 34 -24.24 -2.86 -10.06
C PHE A 34 -23.82 -1.39 -10.01
N ILE A 35 -23.91 -0.66 -11.13
CA ILE A 35 -23.59 0.78 -11.18
C ILE A 35 -24.51 1.58 -10.25
N TRP A 36 -25.81 1.33 -10.24
CA TRP A 36 -26.75 2.02 -9.34
C TRP A 36 -26.54 1.67 -7.86
N MET A 37 -26.27 0.41 -7.54
CA MET A 37 -25.94 -0.02 -6.19
C MET A 37 -24.65 0.65 -5.70
N LEU A 38 -23.63 0.73 -6.55
CA LEU A 38 -22.36 1.38 -6.25
C LEU A 38 -22.55 2.91 -6.06
N LEU A 39 -23.33 3.56 -6.94
CA LEU A 39 -23.71 4.96 -6.77
C LEU A 39 -24.48 5.20 -5.47
N PHE A 40 -25.44 4.33 -5.14
CA PHE A 40 -26.21 4.41 -3.90
C PHE A 40 -25.32 4.22 -2.68
N PHE A 41 -24.42 3.24 -2.70
CA PHE A 41 -23.44 3.02 -1.65
C PHE A 41 -22.57 4.26 -1.39
N TYR A 42 -22.00 4.86 -2.45
CA TYR A 42 -21.19 6.08 -2.31
C TYR A 42 -22.02 7.28 -1.82
N MET A 43 -23.29 7.38 -2.24
CA MET A 43 -24.22 8.39 -1.74
C MET A 43 -24.47 8.20 -0.23
N CYS A 44 -24.80 6.98 0.20
CA CYS A 44 -24.98 6.64 1.61
C CYS A 44 -23.72 6.91 2.44
N MET A 45 -22.54 6.54 1.91
CA MET A 45 -21.25 6.81 2.55
C MET A 45 -20.98 8.30 2.68
N GLY A 46 -21.27 9.10 1.64
CA GLY A 46 -21.15 10.55 1.67
C GLY A 46 -22.09 11.20 2.69
N VAL A 47 -23.35 10.77 2.73
CA VAL A 47 -24.33 11.21 3.73
C VAL A 47 -23.89 10.82 5.13
N PHE A 48 -23.39 9.60 5.33
CA PHE A 48 -22.87 9.14 6.61
C PHE A 48 -21.69 10.01 7.10
N ILE A 49 -20.75 10.35 6.22
CA ILE A 49 -19.61 11.23 6.57
C ILE A 49 -20.10 12.64 6.96
N ILE A 50 -21.09 13.18 6.26
CA ILE A 50 -21.67 14.50 6.57
C ILE A 50 -22.44 14.47 7.90
N VAL A 51 -23.28 13.45 8.10
CA VAL A 51 -24.14 13.31 9.29
C VAL A 51 -23.33 13.00 10.54
N VAL A 52 -22.39 12.05 10.47
CA VAL A 52 -21.55 11.69 11.62
C VAL A 52 -20.54 12.79 11.89
N THR A 53 -20.24 13.66 10.92
CA THR A 53 -19.20 14.70 10.97
C THR A 53 -17.80 14.09 11.16
N PRO A 54 -16.80 14.43 10.33
CA PRO A 54 -15.45 13.88 10.45
C PRO A 54 -14.82 14.06 11.84
N SER A 55 -15.19 15.12 12.56
CA SER A 55 -14.73 15.38 13.93
C SER A 55 -15.18 14.31 14.92
N ARG A 56 -16.42 13.79 14.85
CA ARG A 56 -16.87 12.74 15.78
C ARG A 56 -16.22 11.40 15.47
N ILE A 57 -16.01 11.07 14.20
CA ILE A 57 -15.29 9.86 13.80
C ILE A 57 -13.85 9.93 14.32
N ALA A 58 -13.19 11.07 14.12
CA ALA A 58 -11.84 11.31 14.59
C ALA A 58 -11.75 11.25 16.12
N GLN A 59 -12.69 11.86 16.86
CA GLN A 59 -12.76 11.78 18.32
C GLN A 59 -13.01 10.34 18.80
N PHE A 60 -13.93 9.60 18.17
CA PHE A 60 -14.15 8.20 18.52
C PHE A 60 -12.89 7.34 18.31
N MET A 61 -12.18 7.56 17.20
CA MET A 61 -10.89 6.89 16.96
C MET A 61 -9.85 7.30 18.00
N TYR A 62 -9.78 8.59 18.36
CA TYR A 62 -8.92 9.15 19.41
C TYR A 62 -9.16 8.51 20.77
N ASP A 63 -10.42 8.45 21.21
CA ASP A 63 -10.79 7.86 22.50
C ASP A 63 -10.43 6.37 22.56
N LYS A 64 -10.68 5.62 21.47
CA LYS A 64 -10.36 4.19 21.40
C LYS A 64 -8.85 3.93 21.36
N THR A 65 -8.10 4.73 20.63
CA THR A 65 -6.63 4.60 20.57
C THR A 65 -5.97 5.06 21.87
N ARG A 66 -6.49 6.08 22.54
CA ARG A 66 -6.07 6.47 23.89
C ARG A 66 -6.35 5.39 24.94
N LEU A 67 -7.52 4.77 24.89
CA LEU A 67 -7.84 3.62 25.74
C LEU A 67 -6.84 2.48 25.53
N LEU A 68 -6.54 2.17 24.26
CA LEU A 68 -5.54 1.18 23.91
C LEU A 68 -4.16 1.56 24.49
N ALA A 69 -3.72 2.79 24.27
CA ALA A 69 -2.42 3.29 24.76
C ALA A 69 -2.32 3.35 26.29
N ALA A 70 -3.42 3.64 26.98
CA ALA A 70 -3.50 3.64 28.44
C ALA A 70 -3.48 2.23 29.04
N THR A 71 -3.81 1.21 28.24
CA THR A 71 -3.75 -0.19 28.68
C THR A 71 -2.28 -0.60 28.83
N ARG A 72 -1.90 -1.19 29.96
CA ARG A 72 -0.49 -1.53 30.29
C ARG A 72 0.24 -2.35 29.22
N PHE A 73 -0.49 -3.16 28.48
CA PHE A 73 0.02 -3.99 27.38
C PHE A 73 -0.59 -3.63 26.02
N GLY A 74 -1.16 -2.45 25.85
CA GLY A 74 -1.77 -2.03 24.59
C GLY A 74 -0.79 -2.02 23.41
N TRP A 75 0.48 -1.71 23.68
CA TRP A 75 1.53 -1.73 22.67
C TRP A 75 1.78 -3.14 22.12
N LEU A 76 1.60 -4.19 22.93
CA LEU A 76 1.67 -5.58 22.48
C LEU A 76 0.51 -5.94 21.55
N ILE A 77 -0.67 -5.37 21.76
CA ILE A 77 -1.82 -5.58 20.86
C ILE A 77 -1.52 -4.99 19.48
N LEU A 78 -0.98 -3.76 19.44
CA LEU A 78 -0.57 -3.13 18.18
C LEU A 78 0.56 -3.93 17.49
N LEU A 79 1.56 -4.36 18.26
CA LEU A 79 2.64 -5.22 17.76
C LEU A 79 2.09 -6.51 17.15
N ALA A 80 1.21 -7.21 17.88
CA ALA A 80 0.59 -8.44 17.43
C ALA A 80 -0.30 -8.23 16.19
N ALA A 81 -1.02 -7.10 16.12
CA ALA A 81 -1.83 -6.75 14.96
C ALA A 81 -0.96 -6.50 13.71
N LEU A 82 0.20 -5.85 13.86
CA LEU A 82 1.16 -5.64 12.76
C LEU A 82 1.83 -6.93 12.30
N ILE A 83 2.12 -7.84 13.24
CA ILE A 83 2.60 -9.18 12.91
C ILE A 83 1.50 -9.92 12.14
N GLY A 84 0.27 -9.92 12.65
CA GLY A 84 -0.88 -10.56 12.02
C GLY A 84 -1.17 -10.04 10.61
N VAL A 85 -1.28 -8.72 10.43
CA VAL A 85 -1.56 -8.11 9.13
C VAL A 85 -0.44 -8.34 8.10
N SER A 86 0.75 -8.75 8.54
CA SER A 86 1.84 -9.06 7.61
C SER A 86 1.61 -10.38 6.85
N PHE A 87 0.69 -11.23 7.33
CA PHE A 87 0.29 -12.47 6.67
C PHE A 87 -0.76 -12.20 5.58
N PRO A 88 -0.56 -12.71 4.36
CA PRO A 88 -1.61 -12.71 3.34
C PRO A 88 -2.87 -13.46 3.84
N PRO A 89 -4.10 -13.00 3.54
CA PRO A 89 -4.49 -11.92 2.63
C PRO A 89 -4.80 -10.59 3.35
N LEU A 90 -4.30 -10.37 4.56
CA LEU A 90 -4.73 -9.25 5.39
C LEU A 90 -4.21 -7.90 4.85
N ILE A 91 -5.12 -6.97 4.58
CA ILE A 91 -4.78 -5.61 4.14
C ILE A 91 -4.90 -4.66 5.34
N GLY A 92 -4.08 -3.60 5.38
CA GLY A 92 -4.19 -2.55 6.39
C GLY A 92 -2.92 -2.25 7.17
N HIS A 93 -1.76 -2.76 6.73
CA HIS A 93 -0.46 -2.48 7.34
C HIS A 93 -0.20 -0.97 7.52
N THR A 94 -0.30 -0.18 6.45
CA THR A 94 -0.12 1.28 6.50
C THR A 94 -1.07 1.95 7.48
N THR A 95 -2.32 1.48 7.54
CA THR A 95 -3.33 1.99 8.48
C THR A 95 -2.92 1.70 9.92
N LEU A 96 -2.47 0.49 10.24
CA LEU A 96 -1.99 0.14 11.58
C LEU A 96 -0.73 0.91 11.98
N VAL A 97 0.20 1.16 11.05
CA VAL A 97 1.37 2.02 11.29
C VAL A 97 0.93 3.45 11.63
N THR A 98 -0.03 3.98 10.87
CA THR A 98 -0.56 5.34 11.09
C THR A 98 -1.31 5.41 12.43
N LEU A 99 -2.11 4.39 12.75
CA LEU A 99 -2.76 4.25 14.05
C LEU A 99 -1.78 4.11 15.20
N GLY A 100 -0.62 3.49 14.97
CA GLY A 100 0.48 3.44 15.94
C GLY A 100 0.99 4.83 16.28
N GLY A 101 1.23 5.65 15.26
CA GLY A 101 1.57 7.06 15.45
C GLY A 101 0.46 7.86 16.12
N PHE A 102 -0.79 7.59 15.76
CA PHE A 102 -1.97 8.25 16.32
C PHE A 102 -2.20 7.90 17.81
N ALA A 103 -1.92 6.66 18.21
CA ALA A 103 -2.13 6.18 19.57
C ALA A 103 -0.95 6.46 20.52
N TYR A 104 0.28 6.30 20.02
CA TYR A 104 1.52 6.34 20.83
C TYR A 104 2.45 7.49 20.45
N GLY A 105 2.03 8.39 19.56
CA GLY A 105 2.88 9.46 19.05
C GLY A 105 4.09 8.92 18.29
N MET A 106 5.23 9.59 18.40
CA MET A 106 6.46 9.16 17.74
C MET A 106 7.01 7.83 18.28
N GLU A 107 6.72 7.45 19.52
CA GLU A 107 7.09 6.13 20.07
C GLU A 107 6.37 4.98 19.34
N GLY A 108 5.24 5.26 18.72
CA GLY A 108 4.54 4.35 17.82
C GLY A 108 5.41 3.87 16.65
N PHE A 109 6.46 4.59 16.29
CA PHE A 109 7.43 4.19 15.27
C PHE A 109 8.16 2.91 15.67
N PHE A 110 8.66 2.81 16.91
CA PHE A 110 9.43 1.65 17.35
C PHE A 110 8.55 0.39 17.40
N ILE A 111 7.33 0.53 17.89
CA ILE A 111 6.33 -0.56 17.89
C ILE A 111 6.02 -0.97 16.44
N SER A 112 5.80 0.02 15.57
CA SER A 112 5.46 -0.22 14.17
C SER A 112 6.60 -0.88 13.40
N ALA A 113 7.82 -0.39 13.56
CA ALA A 113 9.03 -0.92 12.93
C ALA A 113 9.32 -2.34 13.41
N ALA A 114 9.26 -2.59 14.73
CA ALA A 114 9.48 -3.93 15.29
C ALA A 114 8.40 -4.92 14.82
N GLY A 115 7.12 -4.55 14.92
CA GLY A 115 6.01 -5.41 14.48
C GLY A 115 6.06 -5.73 12.99
N SER A 116 6.42 -4.74 12.17
CA SER A 116 6.59 -4.90 10.72
C SER A 116 7.76 -5.82 10.38
N LEU A 117 8.92 -5.62 11.01
CA LEU A 117 10.12 -6.41 10.73
C LEU A 117 9.96 -7.86 11.21
N ILE A 118 9.44 -8.06 12.42
CA ILE A 118 9.19 -9.40 12.98
C ILE A 118 8.10 -10.09 12.15
N GLY A 119 7.00 -9.39 11.84
CA GLY A 119 5.90 -9.93 11.03
C GLY A 119 6.36 -10.37 9.66
N SER A 120 7.10 -9.53 8.93
CA SER A 120 7.60 -9.89 7.60
C SER A 120 8.61 -11.05 7.66
N ALA A 121 9.51 -11.06 8.64
CA ALA A 121 10.47 -12.15 8.80
C ALA A 121 9.79 -13.48 9.12
N LEU A 122 8.77 -13.49 9.99
CA LEU A 122 7.99 -14.68 10.30
C LEU A 122 7.24 -15.21 9.07
N VAL A 123 6.59 -14.32 8.32
CA VAL A 123 5.89 -14.69 7.08
C VAL A 123 6.85 -15.28 6.08
N PHE A 124 8.02 -14.66 5.88
CA PHE A 124 9.07 -15.17 5.01
C PHE A 124 9.49 -16.59 5.39
N MET A 125 9.75 -16.83 6.68
CA MET A 125 10.15 -18.15 7.18
C MET A 125 9.04 -19.18 7.03
N ILE A 126 7.81 -18.86 7.45
CA ILE A 126 6.67 -19.77 7.41
C ILE A 126 6.34 -20.15 5.97
N LEU A 127 6.27 -19.18 5.06
CA LEU A 127 5.95 -19.46 3.67
C LEU A 127 7.00 -20.34 3.02
N ARG A 128 8.28 -20.10 3.28
CA ARG A 128 9.36 -20.91 2.73
C ARG A 128 9.38 -22.33 3.30
N LEU A 129 9.12 -22.49 4.59
CA LEU A 129 9.10 -23.81 5.22
C LEU A 129 7.89 -24.63 4.78
N VAL A 130 6.71 -24.03 4.70
CA VAL A 130 5.44 -24.73 4.43
C VAL A 130 5.20 -24.93 2.93
N PHE A 131 5.56 -23.96 2.08
CA PHE A 131 5.19 -23.95 0.66
C PHE A 131 6.35 -24.13 -0.32
N SER A 132 7.59 -24.32 0.15
CA SER A 132 8.78 -24.48 -0.72
C SER A 132 8.57 -25.44 -1.90
N LYS A 133 8.01 -26.62 -1.65
CA LYS A 133 7.79 -27.62 -2.72
C LYS A 133 6.79 -27.13 -3.78
N LYS A 134 5.66 -26.54 -3.36
CA LYS A 134 4.63 -26.03 -4.28
C LYS A 134 5.17 -24.86 -5.11
N LEU A 135 5.92 -23.96 -4.46
CA LEU A 135 6.52 -22.80 -5.07
C LEU A 135 7.57 -23.19 -6.11
N HIS A 136 8.43 -24.17 -5.82
CA HIS A 136 9.43 -24.67 -6.77
C HIS A 136 8.76 -25.29 -8.02
N THR A 137 7.71 -26.11 -7.85
CA THR A 137 6.98 -26.68 -9.00
C THR A 137 6.34 -25.58 -9.86
N TRP A 138 5.72 -24.58 -9.24
CA TRP A 138 5.09 -23.47 -9.97
C TRP A 138 6.11 -22.56 -10.66
N SER A 139 7.19 -22.19 -9.97
CA SER A 139 8.32 -21.41 -10.51
C SER A 139 8.91 -22.08 -11.77
N SER A 140 9.10 -23.40 -11.73
CA SER A 140 9.64 -24.15 -12.87
C SER A 140 8.72 -24.18 -14.11
N GLN A 141 7.46 -23.79 -13.97
CA GLN A 141 6.47 -23.78 -15.06
C GLN A 141 6.16 -22.38 -15.59
N ASN A 142 6.51 -21.32 -14.86
CA ASN A 142 6.21 -19.93 -15.24
C ASN A 142 7.48 -19.20 -15.73
N GLN A 143 7.52 -18.87 -17.02
CA GLN A 143 8.66 -18.16 -17.63
C GLN A 143 8.89 -16.77 -17.04
N LYS A 144 7.82 -16.01 -16.74
CA LYS A 144 7.91 -14.69 -16.10
C LYS A 144 8.58 -14.81 -14.73
N TRP A 145 8.22 -15.85 -13.99
CA TRP A 145 8.77 -16.10 -12.67
C TRP A 145 10.25 -16.52 -12.71
N GLN A 146 10.64 -17.37 -13.67
CA GLN A 146 12.06 -17.72 -13.89
C GLN A 146 12.90 -16.51 -14.26
N ALA A 147 12.35 -15.61 -15.09
CA ALA A 147 12.98 -14.35 -15.40
C ALA A 147 13.20 -13.52 -14.11
N LEU A 148 12.17 -13.36 -13.29
CA LEU A 148 12.26 -12.67 -12.01
C LEU A 148 13.32 -13.28 -11.07
N GLU A 149 13.34 -14.61 -10.91
CA GLU A 149 14.35 -15.30 -10.11
C GLU A 149 15.78 -15.05 -10.63
N SER A 150 15.97 -15.06 -11.95
CA SER A 150 17.25 -14.77 -12.60
C SER A 150 17.73 -13.32 -12.35
N VAL A 151 16.82 -12.34 -12.47
CA VAL A 151 17.12 -10.93 -12.20
C VAL A 151 17.47 -10.74 -10.71
N VAL A 152 16.69 -11.32 -9.80
CA VAL A 152 16.95 -11.24 -8.36
C VAL A 152 18.25 -11.95 -7.97
N THR A 153 18.58 -13.07 -8.61
CA THR A 153 19.86 -13.77 -8.39
C THR A 153 21.05 -12.90 -8.83
N SER A 154 20.91 -12.21 -9.96
CA SER A 154 21.98 -11.39 -10.55
C SER A 154 22.21 -10.08 -9.79
N LYS A 155 21.13 -9.42 -9.35
CA LYS A 155 21.20 -8.09 -8.71
C LYS A 155 21.19 -8.15 -7.17
N GLY A 156 20.69 -9.25 -6.61
CA GLY A 156 20.72 -9.53 -5.18
C GLY A 156 20.01 -8.47 -4.33
N LEU A 157 20.67 -8.06 -3.25
CA LEU A 157 20.08 -7.22 -2.20
C LEU A 157 19.56 -5.86 -2.70
N LEU A 158 20.25 -5.23 -3.65
CA LEU A 158 19.87 -3.90 -4.12
C LEU A 158 18.49 -3.90 -4.76
N LEU A 159 18.18 -4.90 -5.59
CA LEU A 159 16.87 -5.02 -6.22
C LEU A 159 15.76 -5.29 -5.20
N ILE A 160 16.03 -6.12 -4.19
CA ILE A 160 15.07 -6.39 -3.11
C ILE A 160 14.78 -5.10 -2.34
N ILE A 161 15.80 -4.30 -2.01
CA ILE A 161 15.61 -2.98 -1.36
C ILE A 161 14.74 -2.08 -2.23
N LEU A 162 15.06 -1.98 -3.52
CA LEU A 162 14.34 -1.14 -4.48
C LEU A 162 12.85 -1.48 -4.54
N ILE A 163 12.50 -2.75 -4.69
CA ILE A 163 11.11 -3.24 -4.72
C ILE A 163 10.41 -3.11 -3.35
N ARG A 164 11.15 -3.17 -2.24
CA ARG A 164 10.56 -3.01 -0.90
C ARG A 164 10.21 -1.55 -0.59
N ILE A 165 11.00 -0.61 -1.10
CA ILE A 165 10.74 0.82 -0.93
C ILE A 165 9.65 1.29 -1.90
N SER A 166 9.51 0.66 -3.08
CA SER A 166 8.46 1.03 -4.02
C SER A 166 7.05 0.90 -3.41
N PRO A 167 6.09 1.71 -3.88
CA PRO A 167 4.71 1.64 -3.41
C PRO A 167 4.01 0.35 -3.83
N PHE A 168 4.57 -0.37 -4.79
CA PHE A 168 4.05 -1.62 -5.34
C PHE A 168 5.18 -2.67 -5.38
N PRO A 169 4.93 -3.93 -5.00
CA PRO A 169 3.64 -4.50 -4.59
C PRO A 169 3.22 -4.13 -3.15
N PRO A 170 1.92 -4.25 -2.80
CA PRO A 170 1.42 -4.02 -1.44
C PRO A 170 2.14 -4.86 -0.37
N TRP A 171 2.15 -4.41 0.90
CA TRP A 171 2.97 -4.98 1.97
C TRP A 171 2.95 -6.52 2.07
N VAL A 172 1.75 -7.11 2.12
CA VAL A 172 1.58 -8.56 2.27
C VAL A 172 2.04 -9.33 1.04
N TYR A 173 1.73 -8.81 -0.15
CA TYR A 173 2.13 -9.40 -1.42
C TYR A 173 3.63 -9.31 -1.63
N SER A 174 4.25 -8.19 -1.23
CA SER A 174 5.70 -8.06 -1.18
C SER A 174 6.35 -9.13 -0.28
N ASN A 175 5.79 -9.39 0.89
CA ASN A 175 6.32 -10.42 1.80
C ASN A 175 6.22 -11.82 1.17
N SER A 176 5.10 -12.17 0.55
CA SER A 176 4.91 -13.47 -0.08
C SER A 176 5.70 -13.63 -1.38
N LEU A 177 5.84 -12.57 -2.17
CA LEU A 177 6.66 -12.50 -3.39
C LEU A 177 8.09 -12.92 -3.06
N PHE A 178 8.73 -12.22 -2.12
CA PHE A 178 10.12 -12.51 -1.77
C PHE A 178 10.30 -13.85 -1.06
N ALA A 179 9.30 -14.31 -0.30
CA ALA A 179 9.33 -15.64 0.28
C ALA A 179 9.26 -16.75 -0.79
N SER A 180 8.69 -16.43 -1.97
CA SER A 180 8.52 -17.36 -3.08
C SER A 180 9.76 -17.47 -3.97
N ILE A 181 10.67 -16.50 -3.92
CA ILE A 181 11.91 -16.48 -4.72
C ILE A 181 13.02 -17.19 -3.94
N GLU A 182 13.49 -18.32 -4.45
CA GLU A 182 14.48 -19.14 -3.74
C GLU A 182 15.82 -18.43 -3.52
N ALA A 183 16.24 -17.61 -4.48
CA ALA A 183 17.49 -16.86 -4.43
C ALA A 183 17.58 -15.86 -3.26
N VAL A 184 16.43 -15.38 -2.76
CA VAL A 184 16.37 -14.39 -1.68
C VAL A 184 16.69 -15.05 -0.35
N LYS A 185 17.66 -14.55 0.40
CA LYS A 185 17.97 -15.07 1.75
C LYS A 185 17.23 -14.25 2.81
N LEU A 186 16.89 -14.87 3.96
CA LEU A 186 16.21 -14.19 5.06
C LEU A 186 16.94 -12.91 5.51
N TRP A 187 18.27 -12.95 5.62
CA TRP A 187 19.04 -11.77 6.02
C TRP A 187 18.93 -10.63 4.99
N GLN A 188 18.89 -10.94 3.68
CA GLN A 188 18.72 -9.94 2.63
C GLN A 188 17.34 -9.29 2.76
N PHE A 189 16.31 -10.11 3.00
CA PHE A 189 14.96 -9.64 3.18
C PHE A 189 14.77 -8.78 4.45
N VAL A 190 15.42 -9.14 5.56
CA VAL A 190 15.42 -8.38 6.82
C VAL A 190 16.12 -7.02 6.65
N ILE A 191 17.28 -6.99 5.99
CA ILE A 191 17.99 -5.73 5.70
C ILE A 191 17.13 -4.87 4.78
N ALA A 192 16.58 -5.45 3.70
CA ALA A 192 15.73 -4.71 2.78
C ALA A 192 14.48 -4.15 3.46
N THR A 193 13.88 -4.89 4.40
CA THR A 193 12.74 -4.40 5.17
C THR A 193 13.13 -3.28 6.13
N THR A 194 14.33 -3.32 6.71
CA THR A 194 14.85 -2.23 7.55
C THR A 194 14.98 -0.93 6.74
N CYS A 195 15.36 -1.01 5.46
CA CYS A 195 15.40 0.15 4.57
C CYS A 195 14.02 0.80 4.33
N VAL A 196 12.92 0.13 4.66
CA VAL A 196 11.54 0.69 4.58
C VAL A 196 11.19 1.55 5.80
N PHE A 197 12.01 1.56 6.86
CA PHE A 197 11.72 2.31 8.09
C PHE A 197 11.46 3.82 7.89
N PRO A 198 12.12 4.54 6.97
CA PRO A 198 11.77 5.94 6.68
C PRO A 198 10.30 6.11 6.26
N LYS A 199 9.74 5.15 5.49
CA LYS A 199 8.32 5.14 5.11
C LYS A 199 7.43 4.91 6.33
N ILE A 200 7.81 3.99 7.22
CA ILE A 200 7.08 3.71 8.47
C ILE A 200 7.10 4.96 9.38
N LEU A 201 8.25 5.62 9.50
CA LEU A 201 8.42 6.85 10.27
C LEU A 201 7.51 7.96 9.76
N LEU A 202 7.45 8.16 8.43
CA LEU A 202 6.59 9.16 7.82
C LEU A 202 5.11 8.90 8.12
N HIS A 203 4.63 7.66 7.97
CA HIS A 203 3.24 7.31 8.31
C HIS A 203 2.94 7.47 9.81
N THR A 204 3.89 7.13 10.67
CA THR A 204 3.77 7.34 12.12
C THR A 204 3.68 8.83 12.44
N PHE A 205 4.51 9.66 11.82
CA PHE A 205 4.50 11.11 11.99
C PHE A 205 3.16 11.74 11.56
N ILE A 206 2.65 11.32 10.40
CA ILE A 206 1.32 11.74 9.92
C ILE A 206 0.26 11.34 10.96
N GLY A 207 0.29 10.10 11.46
CA GLY A 207 -0.63 9.63 12.50
C GLY A 207 -0.60 10.47 13.78
N ASN A 208 0.60 10.77 14.28
CA ASN A 208 0.78 11.61 15.47
C ASN A 208 0.17 13.01 15.26
N LYS A 209 0.43 13.65 14.11
CA LYS A 209 -0.16 14.95 13.78
C LYS A 209 -1.67 14.91 13.57
N MET A 210 -2.19 13.81 13.04
CA MET A 210 -3.64 13.61 12.95
C MET A 210 -4.29 13.50 14.34
N ALA A 211 -3.62 12.91 15.33
CA ALA A 211 -4.14 12.82 16.70
C ALA A 211 -4.28 14.20 17.36
N GLU A 212 -3.25 15.06 17.23
CA GLU A 212 -3.29 16.45 17.73
C GLU A 212 -4.45 17.26 17.13
N LEU A 213 -4.80 17.03 15.86
CA LEU A 213 -5.93 17.67 15.19
C LEU A 213 -7.31 17.08 15.57
N SER A 214 -7.32 15.87 16.11
CA SER A 214 -8.53 15.10 16.45
C SER A 214 -8.97 15.30 17.90
N ASP A 215 -8.05 15.67 18.79
CA ASP A 215 -8.36 16.02 20.17
C ASP A 215 -9.13 17.35 20.22
N GLY A 216 -10.43 17.27 20.55
CA GLY A 216 -11.32 18.43 20.58
C GLY A 216 -11.01 19.44 21.68
N ASP A 217 -10.44 18.98 22.80
CA ASP A 217 -10.08 19.83 23.95
C ASP A 217 -8.81 20.62 23.65
N GLN A 218 -7.77 19.92 23.17
CA GLN A 218 -6.55 20.53 22.66
C GLN A 218 -6.84 21.48 21.49
N ARG A 219 -7.68 21.07 20.54
CA ARG A 219 -8.10 21.92 19.42
C ARG A 219 -8.90 23.14 19.87
N GLY A 220 -9.64 23.09 20.97
CA GLY A 220 -10.30 24.26 21.55
C GLY A 220 -9.29 25.32 22.01
N HIS A 221 -8.19 24.88 22.60
CA HIS A 221 -7.14 25.74 23.17
C HIS A 221 -6.02 26.13 22.19
N MET A 222 -5.88 25.45 21.05
CA MET A 222 -4.87 25.79 20.04
C MET A 222 -5.19 27.11 19.31
N ASP A 223 -4.17 27.97 19.23
CA ASP A 223 -4.22 29.18 18.39
C ASP A 223 -4.50 28.82 16.92
N THR A 224 -5.16 29.73 16.21
CA THR A 224 -5.53 29.56 14.81
C THR A 224 -4.29 29.31 13.94
N ARG A 225 -3.14 29.91 14.29
CA ARG A 225 -1.88 29.68 13.59
C ARG A 225 -1.37 28.26 13.76
N THR A 226 -1.40 27.71 14.98
CA THR A 226 -0.95 26.33 15.26
C THR A 226 -1.81 25.32 14.51
N LYS A 227 -3.14 25.52 14.49
CA LYS A 227 -4.07 24.69 13.70
C LYS A 227 -3.72 24.67 12.21
N VAL A 228 -3.47 25.86 11.64
CA VAL A 228 -3.09 25.96 10.22
C VAL A 228 -1.74 25.28 9.98
N LEU A 229 -0.76 25.46 10.87
CA LEU A 229 0.55 24.81 10.76
C LEU A 229 0.46 23.29 10.80
N ASP A 230 -0.29 22.70 11.74
CA ASP A 230 -0.44 21.24 11.82
C ASP A 230 -1.19 20.66 10.61
N VAL A 231 -2.22 21.36 10.12
CA VAL A 231 -2.88 20.98 8.85
C VAL A 231 -1.90 21.05 7.68
N CYS A 232 -1.09 22.11 7.59
CA CYS A 232 -0.05 22.23 6.57
C CYS A 232 0.99 21.12 6.69
N PHE A 233 1.39 20.71 7.89
CA PHE A 233 2.31 19.59 8.10
C PHE A 233 1.71 18.24 7.69
N VAL A 234 0.44 17.99 7.98
CA VAL A 234 -0.24 16.76 7.54
C VAL A 234 -0.34 16.72 6.01
N ILE A 235 -0.81 17.80 5.38
CA ILE A 235 -0.89 17.89 3.92
C ILE A 235 0.49 17.77 3.29
N GLY A 236 1.49 18.49 3.83
CA GLY A 236 2.88 18.42 3.39
C GLY A 236 3.46 17.01 3.53
N GLY A 237 3.19 16.32 4.64
CA GLY A 237 3.60 14.94 4.87
C GLY A 237 2.98 13.96 3.87
N ILE A 238 1.70 14.12 3.55
CA ILE A 238 1.02 13.33 2.51
C ILE A 238 1.63 13.60 1.13
N ILE A 239 1.86 14.87 0.79
CA ILE A 239 2.50 15.25 -0.48
C ILE A 239 3.91 14.65 -0.58
N ILE A 240 4.70 14.72 0.50
CA ILE A 240 6.02 14.10 0.56
C ILE A 240 5.89 12.59 0.40
N ALA A 241 4.95 11.93 1.08
CA ALA A 241 4.74 10.49 0.95
C ALA A 241 4.44 10.08 -0.50
N ILE A 242 3.56 10.83 -1.19
CA ILE A 242 3.22 10.62 -2.59
C ILE A 242 4.44 10.88 -3.48
N PHE A 243 5.14 12.00 -3.27
CA PHE A 243 6.31 12.36 -4.06
C PHE A 243 7.44 11.35 -3.89
N THR A 244 7.78 10.97 -2.67
CA THR A 244 8.77 9.92 -2.38
C THR A 244 8.35 8.59 -3.01
N SER A 245 7.09 8.19 -2.90
CA SER A 245 6.59 6.98 -3.56
C SER A 245 6.76 7.03 -5.08
N TRP A 246 6.49 8.20 -5.69
CA TRP A 246 6.66 8.43 -7.12
C TRP A 246 8.14 8.47 -7.54
N THR A 247 9.00 9.15 -6.79
CA THR A 247 10.45 9.19 -7.06
C THR A 247 11.06 7.80 -6.95
N VAL A 248 10.71 7.04 -5.91
CA VAL A 248 11.18 5.67 -5.75
C VAL A 248 10.65 4.81 -6.89
N TYR A 249 9.35 4.89 -7.22
CA TYR A 249 8.80 4.15 -8.36
C TYR A 249 9.60 4.42 -9.65
N ASN A 250 9.85 5.70 -9.97
CA ASN A 250 10.64 6.06 -11.14
C ASN A 250 12.08 5.61 -11.05
N LEU A 251 12.71 5.68 -9.87
CA LEU A 251 14.09 5.26 -9.68
C LEU A 251 14.23 3.76 -9.84
N VAL A 252 13.29 2.99 -9.29
CA VAL A 252 13.20 1.53 -9.43
C VAL A 252 13.01 1.17 -10.90
N GLN A 253 12.04 1.79 -11.58
CA GLN A 253 11.77 1.54 -13.00
C GLN A 253 12.95 1.94 -13.91
N ASN A 254 13.62 3.06 -13.62
CA ASN A 254 14.82 3.46 -14.35
C ASN A 254 16.00 2.54 -14.07
N HIS A 255 16.14 2.00 -12.85
CA HIS A 255 17.19 1.04 -12.54
C HIS A 255 16.95 -0.30 -13.20
N ILE A 256 15.70 -0.78 -13.20
CA ILE A 256 15.27 -2.02 -13.87
C ILE A 256 15.56 -1.91 -15.39
N ARG A 257 15.09 -0.84 -16.05
CA ARG A 257 15.30 -0.64 -17.50
C ARG A 257 16.75 -0.46 -17.96
N HIS A 258 17.69 -0.21 -17.05
CA HIS A 258 19.11 -0.01 -17.35
C HIS A 258 20.00 -1.07 -16.69
N LEU A 259 19.46 -2.25 -16.36
CA LEU A 259 20.25 -3.34 -15.81
C LEU A 259 21.23 -3.90 -16.86
N GLU A 260 22.46 -3.36 -16.89
CA GLU A 260 23.56 -3.95 -17.65
C GLU A 260 23.74 -5.43 -17.25
N GLY A 261 23.81 -6.31 -18.26
CA GLY A 261 24.10 -7.74 -18.12
C GLY A 261 22.92 -8.70 -18.25
N ILE A 262 21.68 -8.22 -18.37
CA ILE A 262 20.48 -9.08 -18.53
C ILE A 262 19.81 -8.74 -19.88
N PRO A 263 19.39 -9.74 -20.69
CA PRO A 263 18.64 -9.47 -21.92
C PRO A 263 17.38 -8.65 -21.63
N PRO A 264 17.05 -7.62 -22.43
CA PRO A 264 15.90 -6.74 -22.17
C PRO A 264 14.56 -7.48 -22.12
N GLU A 265 14.43 -8.59 -22.85
CA GLU A 265 13.26 -9.47 -22.80
C GLU A 265 13.07 -10.15 -21.43
N VAL A 266 14.17 -10.55 -20.77
CA VAL A 266 14.12 -11.16 -19.43
C VAL A 266 13.79 -10.11 -18.37
N ASP A 267 14.27 -8.88 -18.56
CA ASP A 267 13.95 -7.77 -17.67
C ASP A 267 12.46 -7.36 -17.75
N GLU A 268 11.92 -7.29 -18.97
CA GLU A 268 10.50 -7.02 -19.21
C GLU A 268 9.61 -8.11 -18.59
N LEU A 269 9.94 -9.39 -18.82
CA LEU A 269 9.22 -10.52 -18.22
C LEU A 269 9.28 -10.51 -16.68
N ALA A 270 10.41 -10.10 -16.09
CA ALA A 270 10.55 -9.97 -14.64
C ALA A 270 9.72 -8.80 -14.08
N ALA A 271 9.63 -7.68 -14.81
CA ALA A 271 8.78 -6.56 -14.44
C ALA A 271 7.29 -6.95 -14.51
N GLU A 272 6.87 -7.62 -15.58
CA GLU A 272 5.52 -8.19 -15.73
C GLU A 272 5.22 -9.18 -14.59
N ALA A 273 6.17 -10.03 -14.19
CA ALA A 273 5.99 -10.96 -13.06
C ALA A 273 5.67 -10.26 -11.74
N ILE A 274 6.21 -9.05 -11.53
CA ILE A 274 5.94 -8.24 -10.34
C ILE A 274 4.57 -7.56 -10.47
N GLU A 275 4.27 -6.99 -11.65
CA GLU A 275 3.00 -6.30 -11.93
C GLU A 275 1.80 -7.24 -11.85
N ASP A 276 1.90 -8.42 -12.45
CA ASP A 276 0.83 -9.43 -12.50
C ASP A 276 0.74 -10.29 -11.23
N TYR A 277 1.63 -10.09 -10.25
CA TYR A 277 1.69 -10.91 -9.03
C TYR A 277 0.38 -10.89 -8.22
N ASP A 278 -0.30 -9.74 -8.19
CA ASP A 278 -1.58 -9.58 -7.49
C ASP A 278 -2.74 -10.30 -8.23
N GLU A 279 -2.63 -10.55 -9.54
CA GLU A 279 -3.63 -11.25 -10.37
C GLU A 279 -3.35 -12.76 -10.49
N GLU A 280 -2.08 -13.20 -10.44
CA GLU A 280 -1.65 -14.60 -10.62
C GLU A 280 -1.35 -15.35 -9.30
N ALA A 281 -1.73 -14.79 -8.14
CA ALA A 281 -1.36 -15.31 -6.82
C ALA A 281 -1.58 -16.85 -6.67
N PRO A 282 -0.51 -17.67 -6.52
CA PRO A 282 -0.56 -19.15 -6.56
C PRO A 282 -1.29 -19.83 -5.37
N LEU A 283 -1.84 -19.02 -4.46
CA LEU A 283 -2.60 -19.45 -3.28
C LEU A 283 -4.11 -19.16 -3.39
N LEU A 284 -4.56 -18.40 -4.39
CA LEU A 284 -5.97 -17.97 -4.56
C LEU A 284 -6.60 -18.41 -5.88
N SER A 285 -5.82 -18.84 -6.88
CA SER A 285 -6.39 -19.47 -8.06
C SER A 285 -6.98 -20.83 -7.69
N PRO A 286 -8.27 -21.10 -8.00
CA PRO A 286 -8.79 -22.45 -7.94
C PRO A 286 -7.92 -23.28 -8.88
N ASN A 287 -7.37 -24.39 -8.39
CA ASN A 287 -6.78 -25.39 -9.27
C ASN A 287 -7.86 -25.73 -10.31
N GLU A 288 -7.63 -25.36 -11.58
CA GLU A 288 -8.36 -25.99 -12.68
C GLU A 288 -7.87 -27.45 -12.72
N GLY A 289 -8.63 -28.30 -12.04
CA GLY A 289 -8.58 -29.75 -12.19
C GLY A 289 -9.55 -30.19 -13.27
#